data_AF-A0A7W8UAR5-F1
#
_entry.id   AF-A0A7W8UAR5-F1
#
_cell.length_a   1.000
_cell.length_b   1.000
_cell.length_c   1.000
_cell.angle_alpha   90.00
_cell.angle_beta   90.00
_cell.angle_gamma   90.00
#
_symmetry.space_group_name_H-M   'P 1'
#
loop_
_entity.id
_entity.type
_entity.pdbx_description
1 polymer ?
#
loop_
_entity_poly.entity_id
_entity_poly.type
_entity_poly.pdbx_seq_one_letter_code
_entity_poly.pdbx_strand_id
1 'polypeptide(L)'
;MTSLDRKLLRELWRLRAQVLAIALVIASGTALLIMALTTIEALEKTTAAYYERTRFADMFAEARRAPEYLRRDIADIPGVRIAETRIVEGAILDMAGFSEPVVARLISLPERALSF
;
A
#
# COMPACT_ATOMS: atom_id res chain seq x y z
N MET A 1 37.57 27.53 -23.12
CA MET A 1 38.19 26.78 -21.99
C MET A 1 39.36 27.61 -21.51
N THR A 2 39.31 28.08 -20.26
CA THR A 2 40.39 28.90 -19.70
C THR A 2 41.61 28.01 -19.44
N SER A 3 42.82 28.59 -19.41
CA SER A 3 44.05 27.84 -19.10
C SER A 3 43.99 27.15 -17.72
N LEU A 4 43.14 27.65 -16.83
CA LEU A 4 42.91 27.11 -15.50
C LEU A 4 42.12 25.79 -15.55
N ASP A 5 41.08 25.70 -16.39
CA ASP A 5 40.29 24.47 -16.59
C ASP A 5 41.15 23.33 -17.13
N ARG A 6 42.06 23.65 -18.06
CA ARG A 6 42.96 22.66 -18.68
C ARG A 6 43.99 22.12 -17.69
N LYS A 7 44.43 22.96 -16.74
CA LYS A 7 45.31 22.54 -15.64
C LYS A 7 44.55 21.69 -14.61
N LEU A 8 43.32 22.08 -14.26
CA LEU A 8 42.42 21.32 -13.39
C LEU A 8 42.13 19.92 -13.93
N LEU A 9 41.76 19.80 -15.21
CA LEU A 9 41.52 18.50 -15.86
C LEU A 9 42.75 17.59 -15.83
N ARG A 10 43.94 18.15 -16.02
CA ARG A 10 45.20 17.38 -15.98
C ARG A 10 45.51 16.87 -14.57
N GLU A 11 45.30 17.70 -13.55
CA GLU A 11 45.45 17.28 -12.15
C GLU A 11 44.38 16.24 -11.76
N LEU A 12 43.13 16.41 -12.22
CA LEU A 12 42.06 15.45 -11.98
C LEU A 12 42.37 14.08 -12.61
N TRP A 13 42.96 14.08 -13.83
CA TRP A 13 43.44 12.87 -14.49
C TRP A 13 44.58 12.19 -13.74
N ARG A 14 45.46 12.98 -13.12
CA ARG A 14 46.55 12.46 -12.29
C ARG A 14 46.04 11.83 -10.99
N LEU A 15 44.92 12.31 -10.46
CA LEU A 15 44.24 11.80 -9.26
C LEU A 15 43.04 10.88 -9.56
N ARG A 16 42.94 10.33 -10.78
CA ARG A 16 41.79 9.58 -11.30
C ARG A 16 41.22 8.52 -10.34
N ALA A 17 42.06 7.80 -9.61
CA ALA A 17 41.61 6.75 -8.69
C ALA A 17 40.83 7.32 -7.49
N GLN A 18 41.29 8.44 -6.92
CA GLN A 18 40.65 9.08 -5.79
C GLN A 18 39.34 9.77 -6.20
N VAL A 19 39.36 10.42 -7.37
CA VAL A 19 38.16 11.07 -7.94
C VAL A 19 37.08 10.04 -8.24
N LEU A 20 37.44 8.90 -8.83
CA LEU A 20 36.51 7.80 -9.08
C LEU A 20 35.95 7.22 -7.78
N ALA A 21 36.77 7.04 -6.74
CA ALA A 21 36.30 6.55 -5.45
C ALA A 21 35.21 7.46 -4.85
N ILE A 22 35.44 8.78 -4.84
CA ILE A 22 34.47 9.76 -4.34
C ILE A 22 33.19 9.74 -5.20
N ALA A 23 33.34 9.75 -6.53
CA ALA A 23 32.21 9.71 -7.44
C ALA A 23 31.35 8.45 -7.24
N LEU A 24 31.98 7.29 -7.03
CA LEU A 24 31.28 6.03 -6.81
C LEU A 24 30.51 6.03 -5.48
N VAL A 25 31.09 6.58 -4.41
CA VAL A 25 30.41 6.70 -3.12
C VAL A 25 29.18 7.61 -3.23
N ILE A 26 29.33 8.77 -3.88
CA ILE A 26 28.21 9.71 -4.11
C ILE A 26 27.14 9.06 -4.99
N ALA A 27 27.53 8.41 -6.09
CA ALA A 27 26.62 7.72 -6.99
C ALA A 27 25.86 6.59 -6.28
N SER A 28 26.55 5.79 -5.46
CA SER A 28 25.94 4.72 -4.68
C SER A 28 24.91 5.27 -3.67
N GLY A 29 25.26 6.31 -2.91
CA GLY A 29 24.34 6.93 -1.95
C GLY A 29 23.11 7.56 -2.60
N THR A 30 23.31 8.28 -3.71
CA THR A 30 22.21 8.88 -4.46
C THR A 30 21.32 7.84 -5.15
N ALA A 31 21.91 6.79 -5.72
CA ALA A 31 21.17 5.68 -6.31
C ALA A 31 20.30 4.98 -5.27
N LEU A 32 20.85 4.70 -4.08
CA LEU A 32 20.09 4.07 -3.00
C LEU A 32 18.90 4.94 -2.56
N LEU A 33 19.10 6.25 -2.42
CA LEU A 33 18.03 7.18 -2.06
C LEU A 33 16.92 7.19 -3.12
N ILE A 34 17.29 7.30 -4.40
CA ILE A 34 16.34 7.32 -5.51
C ILE A 34 15.58 5.99 -5.57
N MET A 35 16.27 4.86 -5.41
CA MET A 35 15.64 3.54 -5.37
C MET A 35 14.64 3.40 -4.22
N ALA A 36 14.99 3.87 -3.02
CA ALA A 36 14.10 3.81 -1.88
C ALA A 36 12.82 4.63 -2.12
N LEU A 37 12.95 5.87 -2.59
CA LEU A 37 11.81 6.75 -2.87
C LEU A 37 10.92 6.20 -3.98
N THR A 38 11.52 5.77 -5.09
CA THR A 38 10.78 5.20 -6.23
C THR A 38 10.06 3.91 -5.86
N THR A 39 10.65 3.07 -5.01
CA THR A 39 10.01 1.84 -4.53
C THR A 39 8.79 2.14 -3.67
N ILE A 40 8.89 3.12 -2.76
CA ILE A 40 7.75 3.56 -1.93
C ILE A 40 6.61 4.06 -2.82
N GLU A 41 6.91 4.97 -3.75
CA GLU A 41 5.90 5.53 -4.65
C GLU A 41 5.25 4.45 -5.54
N ALA A 42 6.04 3.50 -6.05
CA ALA A 42 5.54 2.39 -6.85
C ALA A 42 4.59 1.48 -6.04
N LEU A 43 4.94 1.17 -4.79
CA LEU A 43 4.11 0.36 -3.89
C LEU A 43 2.81 1.07 -3.52
N GLU A 44 2.87 2.36 -3.18
CA GLU A 44 1.69 3.17 -2.87
C GLU A 44 0.74 3.24 -4.06
N LYS A 45 1.28 3.53 -5.26
CA LYS A 45 0.48 3.59 -6.49
C LYS A 45 -0.13 2.25 -6.86
N THR A 46 0.61 1.15 -6.68
CA THR A 46 0.10 -0.19 -6.98
C THR A 46 -1.00 -0.59 -5.99
N THR A 47 -0.82 -0.30 -4.70
CA THR A 47 -1.83 -0.53 -3.66
C THR A 47 -3.10 0.27 -3.95
N ALA A 48 -2.97 1.57 -4.25
CA ALA A 48 -4.10 2.43 -4.58
C ALA A 48 -4.86 1.94 -5.82
N ALA A 49 -4.14 1.60 -6.90
CA ALA A 49 -4.75 1.06 -8.12
C ALA A 49 -5.43 -0.31 -7.88
N TYR A 50 -4.86 -1.15 -7.02
CA TYR A 50 -5.44 -2.43 -6.65
C TYR A 50 -6.74 -2.26 -5.85
N TYR A 51 -6.76 -1.35 -4.87
CA TYR A 51 -7.96 -1.03 -4.09
C TYR A 51 -9.04 -0.35 -4.91
N GLU A 52 -8.69 0.56 -5.81
CA GLU A 52 -9.64 1.20 -6.73
C GLU A 52 -10.31 0.15 -7.64
N ARG A 53 -9.51 -0.76 -8.24
CA ARG A 53 -10.03 -1.82 -9.13
C ARG A 53 -10.90 -2.83 -8.40
N THR A 54 -10.51 -3.21 -7.19
CA THR A 54 -11.25 -4.17 -6.37
C THR A 54 -12.44 -3.48 -5.65
N ARG A 55 -12.56 -2.15 -5.78
CA ARG A 55 -13.52 -1.31 -5.03
C ARG A 55 -13.50 -1.63 -3.54
N PHE A 56 -12.29 -1.77 -3.00
CA PHE A 56 -12.12 -2.01 -1.58
C PHE A 56 -12.75 -0.86 -0.79
N ALA A 57 -13.40 -1.15 0.33
CA ALA A 57 -14.08 -0.10 1.09
C ALA A 57 -13.04 0.85 1.70
N ASP A 58 -13.27 2.15 1.55
CA ASP A 58 -12.43 3.19 2.13
C ASP A 58 -12.58 3.29 3.65
N MET A 59 -13.74 2.86 4.18
CA MET A 59 -14.07 2.91 5.60
C MET A 59 -14.81 1.66 6.04
N PHE A 60 -14.44 1.14 7.20
CA PHE A 60 -15.11 0.05 7.90
C PHE A 60 -15.64 0.56 9.24
N ALA A 61 -16.90 0.25 9.55
CA ALA A 61 -17.52 0.61 10.82
C ALA A 61 -18.32 -0.57 11.35
N GLU A 62 -18.28 -0.77 12.66
CA GLU A 62 -19.06 -1.78 13.36
C GLU A 62 -20.20 -1.12 14.12
N ALA A 63 -21.42 -1.68 14.01
CA ALA A 63 -22.59 -1.19 14.71
C ALA A 63 -23.36 -2.36 15.32
N ARG A 64 -23.76 -2.23 16.59
CA ARG A 64 -24.59 -3.24 17.27
C ARG A 64 -26.07 -2.88 17.12
N ARG A 65 -26.90 -3.89 16.84
CA ARG A 65 -28.36 -3.72 16.66
C ARG A 65 -28.71 -2.67 15.59
N ALA A 66 -27.96 -2.65 14.49
CA ALA A 66 -28.25 -1.80 13.34
C ALA A 66 -29.19 -2.53 12.38
N PRO A 67 -30.45 -2.10 12.23
CA PRO A 67 -31.37 -2.72 11.29
C PRO A 67 -31.02 -2.34 9.85
N GLU A 68 -31.37 -3.19 8.90
CA GLU A 68 -30.99 -3.04 7.48
C GLU A 68 -31.54 -1.76 6.82
N TYR A 69 -32.61 -1.15 7.36
CA TYR A 69 -33.11 0.13 6.83
C TYR A 69 -32.09 1.27 6.98
N LEU A 70 -31.24 1.24 8.01
CA LEU A 70 -30.20 2.24 8.24
C LEU A 70 -29.17 2.26 7.10
N ARG A 71 -29.04 1.16 6.34
CA ARG A 71 -28.16 1.12 5.16
C ARG A 71 -28.54 2.18 4.14
N ARG A 72 -29.85 2.49 3.99
CA ARG A 72 -30.32 3.54 3.07
C ARG A 72 -29.88 4.91 3.55
N ASP A 73 -30.14 5.21 4.82
CA ASP A 73 -29.76 6.49 5.43
C ASP A 73 -28.24 6.72 5.34
N ILE A 74 -27.42 5.67 5.51
CA ILE A 74 -25.96 5.73 5.35
C ILE A 74 -25.56 5.97 3.89
N ALA A 75 -26.24 5.34 2.93
CA ALA A 75 -25.97 5.53 1.51
C ALA A 75 -26.32 6.95 1.02
N ASP A 76 -27.24 7.64 1.70
CA ASP A 76 -27.66 9.00 1.36
C ASP A 76 -26.70 10.07 1.91
N ILE A 77 -25.71 9.70 2.74
CA ILE A 77 -24.71 10.63 3.27
C ILE A 77 -23.86 11.18 2.10
N PRO A 78 -23.68 12.51 1.99
CA PRO A 78 -22.84 13.11 0.96
C PRO A 78 -21.41 12.53 0.99
N GLY A 79 -20.95 12.00 -0.13
CA GLY A 79 -19.63 11.37 -0.27
C GLY A 79 -19.64 9.85 -0.15
N VAL A 80 -20.74 9.23 0.32
CA VAL A 80 -20.90 7.77 0.32
C VAL A 80 -21.39 7.31 -1.04
N ARG A 81 -20.58 6.52 -1.75
CA ARG A 81 -20.96 5.97 -3.07
C ARG A 81 -21.67 4.62 -2.94
N ILE A 82 -21.20 3.76 -2.05
CA ILE A 82 -21.71 2.41 -1.83
C ILE A 82 -21.67 2.14 -0.32
N ALA A 83 -22.78 1.66 0.23
CA ALA A 83 -22.87 1.17 1.60
C ALA A 83 -23.25 -0.32 1.57
N GLU A 84 -22.36 -1.16 2.07
CA GLU A 84 -22.57 -2.61 2.19
C GLU A 84 -22.59 -3.01 3.67
N THR A 85 -23.61 -3.79 4.06
CA THR A 85 -23.76 -4.31 5.42
C THR A 85 -23.33 -5.78 5.48
N ARG A 86 -22.67 -6.13 6.57
CA ARG A 86 -22.19 -7.49 6.85
C ARG A 86 -22.42 -7.80 8.31
N ILE A 87 -22.91 -9.00 8.59
CA ILE A 87 -22.89 -9.56 9.94
C ILE A 87 -21.53 -10.24 10.11
N VAL A 88 -20.77 -9.80 11.11
CA VAL A 88 -19.49 -10.38 11.50
C VAL A 88 -19.60 -10.85 12.94
N GLU A 89 -19.46 -12.15 13.17
CA GLU A 89 -19.58 -12.77 14.49
C GLU A 89 -18.40 -13.69 14.78
N GLY A 90 -17.98 -13.72 16.03
CA GLY A 90 -16.97 -14.67 16.50
C GLY A 90 -17.63 -16.01 16.81
N ALA A 91 -17.01 -17.11 16.39
CA ALA A 91 -17.46 -18.46 16.71
C ALA A 91 -16.31 -19.30 17.22
N ILE A 92 -16.60 -20.23 18.13
CA ILE A 92 -15.66 -21.29 18.51
C ILE A 92 -16.08 -22.52 17.73
N LEU A 93 -15.16 -23.07 16.94
CA LEU A 93 -15.42 -24.24 16.10
C LEU A 93 -14.50 -25.38 16.52
N ASP A 94 -15.08 -26.57 16.60
CA ASP A 94 -14.30 -27.81 16.64
C ASP A 94 -14.03 -28.24 15.19
N MET A 95 -12.74 -28.30 14.83
CA MET A 95 -12.30 -28.60 13.47
C MET A 95 -11.41 -29.84 13.47
N ALA A 96 -11.71 -30.79 12.58
CA ALA A 96 -10.88 -31.98 12.40
C ALA A 96 -9.44 -31.59 12.06
N GLY A 97 -8.48 -32.13 12.83
CA GLY A 97 -7.05 -31.83 12.68
C GLY A 97 -6.49 -30.84 13.71
N PHE A 98 -7.34 -30.24 14.54
CA PHE A 98 -6.93 -29.38 15.66
C PHE A 98 -7.33 -30.04 16.99
N SER A 99 -6.39 -30.15 17.92
CA SER A 99 -6.62 -30.73 19.26
C SER A 99 -7.36 -29.78 20.20
N GLU A 100 -7.43 -28.50 19.87
CA GLU A 100 -8.06 -27.45 20.67
C GLU A 100 -9.11 -26.71 19.81
N PRO A 101 -10.19 -26.18 20.42
CA PRO A 101 -11.19 -25.41 19.71
C PRO A 101 -10.57 -24.18 19.04
N VAL A 102 -10.92 -23.94 17.77
CA VAL A 102 -10.38 -22.82 16.99
C VAL A 102 -11.33 -21.63 17.01
N VAL A 103 -10.77 -20.43 17.13
CA VAL A 103 -11.53 -19.19 17.00
C VAL A 103 -11.74 -18.89 15.52
N ALA A 104 -13.00 -18.82 15.12
CA ALA A 104 -13.42 -18.49 13.76
C ALA A 104 -14.14 -17.14 13.71
N ARG A 105 -14.09 -16.50 12.54
CA ARG A 105 -14.85 -15.30 12.23
C ARG A 105 -15.85 -15.61 11.13
N LEU A 106 -17.13 -15.61 11.48
CA LEU A 106 -18.22 -15.79 10.54
C LEU A 106 -18.53 -14.44 9.88
N ILE A 107 -18.58 -14.42 8.55
CA ILE A 107 -18.90 -13.22 7.77
C ILE A 107 -20.05 -13.58 6.83
N SER A 108 -21.16 -12.86 6.92
CA SER A 108 -22.30 -13.06 6.03
C SER A 108 -21.94 -12.71 4.58
N LEU A 109 -22.38 -13.53 3.62
CA LEU A 109 -22.28 -13.23 2.19
C LEU A 109 -23.44 -12.33 1.72
N PRO A 110 -23.28 -11.57 0.62
CA PRO A 110 -24.35 -10.72 0.11
C PRO A 110 -25.43 -11.58 -0.54
N GLU A 111 -26.70 -11.20 -0.35
CA GLU A 111 -27.85 -11.93 -0.94
C GLU A 111 -27.82 -11.97 -2.48
N ARG A 112 -27.18 -10.98 -3.10
CA ARG A 112 -26.85 -10.99 -4.53
C ARG A 112 -25.35 -10.85 -4.66
N ALA A 113 -24.70 -11.82 -5.32
CA ALA A 113 -23.43 -11.53 -5.97
C ALA A 113 -23.71 -10.35 -6.89
N LEU A 114 -23.08 -9.20 -6.64
CA LEU A 114 -23.18 -8.05 -7.52
C LEU A 114 -22.78 -8.56 -8.91
N SER A 115 -23.77 -8.71 -9.79
CA SER A 115 -23.53 -9.00 -11.20
C SER A 115 -22.99 -7.70 -11.76
N PHE A 116 -21.70 -7.72 -12.08
CA PHE A 116 -20.96 -6.61 -12.65
C PHE A 116 -21.04 -6.68 -14.18
#